data_AF-A0A946FKC0-F1
#
_entry.id   AF-A0A946FKC0-F1
#
_cell.length_a   1.000
_cell.length_b   1.000
_cell.length_c   1.000
_cell.angle_alpha   90.00
_cell.angle_beta   90.00
_cell.angle_gamma   90.00
#
_symmetry.space_group_name_H-M   'P 1'
#
loop_
_entity.id
_entity.type
_entity.pdbx_description
1 polymer ?
#
loop_
_entity_poly.entity_id
_entity_poly.type
_entity_poly.pdbx_seq_one_letter_code
_entity_poly.pdbx_strand_id
1 'polypeptide(L)' 'MARLFYVRFMDDWIVLSPNRWKLKKAIQIVNQTLNELKVEKHPDKTSIGRVAKGFDFLGY' A
#
# COMPACT_ATOMS: atom_id res chain seq x y z
N MET A 1 19.00 -7.93 -5.24
CA MET A 1 17.63 -7.69 -5.76
C MET A 1 16.81 -6.99 -4.68
N ALA A 2 16.28 -5.79 -4.93
CA ALA A 2 15.60 -5.03 -3.87
C ALA A 2 14.20 -5.60 -3.56
N ARG A 3 13.91 -5.94 -2.30
CA ARG A 3 12.65 -6.57 -1.86
C ARG A 3 11.58 -5.50 -1.58
N LEU A 4 10.30 -5.87 -1.72
CA LEU A 4 9.18 -5.06 -1.21
C LEU A 4 9.08 -5.28 0.31
N PHE A 5 8.81 -4.22 1.06
CA PHE A 5 8.46 -4.32 2.48
C PHE A 5 6.95 -4.20 2.62
N TYR A 6 6.37 -5.06 3.45
CA TYR A 6 4.93 -5.13 3.67
C TYR A 6 4.65 -5.34 5.16
N VAL A 7 3.72 -4.56 5.69
CA VAL A 7 3.18 -4.73 7.04
C VAL A 7 1.66 -4.51 6.98
N ARG A 8 0.93 -5.26 7.80
CA ARG A 8 -0.54 -5.20 7.88
C ARG A 8 -0.97 -5.31 9.33
N PHE A 9 -1.98 -4.53 9.69
CA PHE A 9 -2.72 -4.64 10.93
C PHE A 9 -4.21 -4.54 10.61
N MET A 10 -4.96 -5.64 10.82
CA MET A 10 -6.38 -5.74 10.42
C MET A 10 -6.62 -5.30 8.97
N ASP A 11 -7.37 -4.23 8.74
CA ASP A 11 -7.68 -3.70 7.41
C ASP A 11 -6.73 -2.59 6.95
N ASP A 12 -5.75 -2.20 7.78
CA ASP A 12 -4.73 -1.23 7.41
C ASP A 12 -3.43 -1.94 6.99
N TRP A 13 -2.81 -1.49 5.90
CA TRP A 13 -1.55 -2.05 5.41
C TRP A 13 -0.64 -0.99 4.80
N ILE A 14 0.68 -1.24 4.86
CA ILE A 14 1.71 -0.45 4.21
C ILE A 14 2.48 -1.34 3.24
N VAL A 15 2.73 -0.81 2.03
CA VAL A 15 3.69 -1.38 1.09
C VAL A 15 4.77 -0.34 0.80
N LEU A 16 6.02 -0.64 1.15
CA LEU A 16 7.17 0.19 0.78
C LEU A 16 7.96 -0.44 -0.35
N SER A 17 8.40 0.40 -1.28
CA SER A 17 9.17 0.00 -2.43
C SER A 17 10.35 0.93 -2.65
N PRO A 18 11.55 0.40 -2.95
CA PRO A 18 12.72 1.22 -3.25
C PRO A 18 12.67 1.88 -4.64
N ASN A 19 11.72 1.48 -5.50
CA ASN A 19 11.53 2.12 -6.80
C ASN A 19 10.05 2.18 -7.23
N ARG A 20 9.76 3.14 -8.12
CA ARG A 20 8.41 3.43 -8.62
C ARG A 20 7.77 2.27 -9.37
N TRP A 21 8.56 1.51 -10.14
CA TRP A 21 8.04 0.42 -10.97
C TRP A 21 7.50 -0.74 -10.14
N LYS A 22 8.21 -1.12 -9.09
CA LYS A 22 7.77 -2.14 -8.14
C LYS A 22 6.56 -1.68 -7.33
N LEU A 23 6.50 -0.39 -6.97
CA LEU A 23 5.31 0.17 -6.31
C LEU A 23 4.07 0.07 -7.20
N LYS A 24 4.19 0.41 -8.49
CA LYS A 24 3.08 0.26 -9.45
C LYS A 24 2.59 -1.19 -9.55
N LYS A 25 3.52 -2.16 -9.62
CA LYS A 25 3.15 -3.59 -9.61
C LYS A 25 2.44 -3.99 -8.33
N ALA A 26 2.92 -3.52 -7.18
CA ALA A 26 2.25 -3.81 -5.91
C ALA A 26 0.85 -3.19 -5.84
N ILE A 27 0.65 -1.96 -6.32
CA ILE A 27 -0.67 -1.33 -6.41
C ILE A 27 -1.62 -2.16 -7.28
N GLN A 28 -1.13 -2.66 -8.43
CA GLN A 28 -1.93 -3.51 -9.30
C GLN A 28 -2.38 -4.80 -8.58
N ILE A 29 -1.45 -5.48 -7.89
CA ILE A 29 -1.75 -6.69 -7.11
C ILE A 29 -2.78 -6.39 -6.03
N VAL A 30 -2.59 -5.32 -5.25
CA VAL A 30 -3.55 -4.91 -4.20
C VAL A 30 -4.94 -4.67 -4.78
N ASN A 31 -5.04 -3.92 -5.87
CA ASN A 31 -6.34 -3.65 -6.50
C ASN A 31 -7.01 -4.93 -7.01
N GLN A 32 -6.24 -5.85 -7.61
CA GLN A 32 -6.77 -7.12 -8.07
C GLN A 32 -7.29 -7.96 -6.89
N THR A 33 -6.52 -8.09 -5.82
CA THR A 33 -6.92 -8.84 -4.62
C THR A 33 -8.18 -8.24 -3.97
N LEU A 34 -8.27 -6.92 -3.86
CA LEU A 34 -9.46 -6.26 -3.31
C LEU A 34 -10.70 -6.50 -4.17
N ASN A 35 -10.54 -6.47 -5.50
CA ASN A 35 -11.62 -6.78 -6.44
C ASN A 35 -12.10 -8.24 -6.33
N GLU A 36 -11.19 -9.20 -6.18
CA GLU A 36 -11.51 -10.62 -5.95
C GLU A 36 -12.28 -10.82 -4.63
N LEU A 37 -11.92 -10.05 -3.60
CA LEU A 37 -12.58 -10.05 -2.30
C LEU A 37 -13.88 -9.23 -2.26
N LYS A 38 -14.24 -8.54 -3.35
CA LYS A 38 -15.41 -7.63 -3.45
C LYS A 38 -15.40 -6.53 -2.38
N VAL A 39 -14.22 -6.02 -2.06
CA VAL A 39 -14.04 -4.91 -1.12
C VAL A 39 -13.45 -3.70 -1.84
N GLU A 40 -13.86 -2.52 -1.41
CA GLU A 40 -13.38 -1.25 -1.97
C GLU A 40 -12.46 -0.54 -0.99
N LYS A 41 -11.48 0.20 -1.54
CA LYS A 41 -10.63 1.06 -0.72
C LYS A 41 -11.42 2.28 -0.30
N HIS A 42 -11.28 2.70 0.95
CA HIS A 42 -11.79 3.99 1.38
C HIS A 42 -11.03 5.11 0.64
N PRO A 43 -11.70 5.99 -0.12
CA PRO A 43 -11.06 6.97 -1.00
C PRO A 43 -10.16 7.95 -0.23
N ASP A 44 -10.57 8.32 0.99
CA ASP A 44 -9.83 9.30 1.81
C ASP A 44 -8.70 8.71 2.66
N LYS A 45 -8.58 7.38 2.77
CA LYS A 45 -7.55 6.73 3.61
C LYS A 45 -6.36 6.18 2.81
N THR A 46 -6.43 6.19 1.48
CA THR A 46 -5.35 5.63 0.66
C THR A 46 -4.34 6.71 0.26
N SER A 47 -3.15 6.68 0.87
CA SER A 47 -2.03 7.56 0.52
C SER A 47 -0.97 6.83 -0.31
N ILE A 48 -0.60 7.40 -1.46
CA ILE A 48 0.53 6.93 -2.28
C ILE A 48 1.54 8.06 -2.42
N GLY A 49 2.72 7.92 -1.82
CA GLY A 49 3.71 9.00 -1.77
C GLY A 49 5.13 8.53 -1.46
N ARG A 50 6.03 9.50 -1.34
CA ARG A 50 7.39 9.26 -0.84
C ARG A 50 7.33 9.16 0.68
N VAL A 51 8.03 8.17 1.25
CA VAL A 51 8.16 7.99 2.72
C VAL A 51 8.65 9.28 3.41
N ALA A 52 9.53 10.04 2.76
CA ALA A 52 10.04 11.30 3.29
C ALA A 52 8.97 12.39 3.54
N LYS A 53 7.76 12.26 2.98
CA LYS A 53 6.64 13.16 3.28
C LYS A 53 5.90 12.80 4.57
N GLY A 54 6.28 11.70 5.21
CA GLY A 54 5.51 11.10 6.29
C GLY A 54 4.23 10.41 5.79
N PHE A 55 3.68 9.56 6.63
CA PHE A 55 2.35 8.97 6.53
C PHE A 55 1.95 8.56 7.95
N ASP A 56 0.65 8.54 8.22
CA ASP A 56 0.12 8.00 9.48
C ASP A 56 -0.14 6.49 9.30
N PHE A 57 0.25 5.69 10.29
CA PHE A 57 -0.16 4.30 10.39
C PHE A 57 -0.45 3.92 11.84
N LEU A 58 -1.71 3.59 12.10
CA LEU A 58 -2.21 3.25 13.44
C LEU A 58 -2.06 4.39 14.47
N GLY A 59 -2.07 5.65 14.03
CA GLY A 59 -1.90 6.82 14.89
C GLY A 59 -0.45 7.14 15.23
N TYR A 60 0.50 6.62 14.45
CA TYR A 60 1.95 6.88 14.52
C TYR A 60 2.50 7.40 13.19
#